data_AF-A0A254PS99-F1
#
_entry.id   AF-A0A254PS99-F1
#
_cell.length_a   1.000
_cell.length_b   1.000
_cell.length_c   1.000
_cell.angle_alpha   90.00
_cell.angle_beta   90.00
_cell.angle_gamma   90.00
#
_symmetry.space_group_name_H-M   'P 1'
#
loop_
_entity.id
_entity.type
_entity.pdbx_description
1 polymer ?
#
loop_
_entity_poly.entity_id
_entity_poly.type
_entity_poly.pdbx_seq_one_letter_code
_entity_poly.pdbx_strand_id
1 'polypeptide(L)'
;MPGGFITNALECIGTLRVEDAPECWEEYHPKGTNIWSKDAPISSAFHPYNKSDVYECKHCGCKYLRYTECGGYYVDERIRELNINLIT
;
A
#
# COMPACT_ATOMS: atom_id res chain seq x y z
N MET A 1 8.25 23.81 3.52
CA MET A 1 7.12 23.22 2.77
C MET A 1 6.48 22.18 3.69
N PRO A 2 5.26 22.37 4.20
CA PRO A 2 4.66 21.35 5.06
C PRO A 2 4.17 20.19 4.18
N GLY A 3 4.99 19.13 4.10
CA GLY A 3 4.66 17.86 3.43
C GLY A 3 3.77 16.96 4.30
N GLY A 4 2.75 17.54 4.94
CA GLY A 4 1.71 16.76 5.59
C GLY A 4 0.68 16.39 4.53
N PHE A 5 0.61 15.11 4.16
CA PHE A 5 -0.50 14.60 3.35
C PHE A 5 -1.81 15.07 3.98
N ILE A 6 -2.68 15.72 3.20
CA ILE A 6 -4.00 16.16 3.68
C ILE A 6 -4.81 14.88 3.96
N THR A 7 -4.75 14.39 5.18
CA THR A 7 -5.42 13.18 5.65
C THR A 7 -6.94 13.28 5.56
N ASN A 8 -7.51 14.49 5.57
CA ASN A 8 -8.96 14.70 5.44
C ASN A 8 -9.51 14.40 4.04
N ALA A 9 -8.67 14.35 3.00
CA ALA A 9 -9.12 14.12 1.63
C ALA A 9 -9.22 12.62 1.28
N LEU A 10 -8.62 11.74 2.09
CA LEU A 10 -8.58 10.30 1.86
C LEU A 10 -9.49 9.59 2.88
N GLU A 11 -10.32 8.68 2.39
CA GLU A 11 -11.18 7.82 3.22
C GLU A 11 -10.70 6.38 3.14
N CYS A 12 -10.57 5.70 4.27
CA CYS A 12 -10.35 4.26 4.26
C CYS A 12 -11.66 3.57 3.84
N ILE A 13 -11.65 2.92 2.68
CA ILE A 13 -12.81 2.23 2.09
C ILE A 13 -12.73 0.71 2.26
N GLY A 14 -11.60 0.18 2.73
CA GLY A 14 -11.42 -1.25 2.96
C GLY A 14 -9.97 -1.60 3.33
N THR A 15 -9.71 -2.89 3.50
CA THR A 15 -8.38 -3.42 3.80
C THR A 15 -8.10 -4.65 2.96
N LEU A 16 -6.84 -4.81 2.54
CA LEU A 16 -6.36 -6.04 1.90
C LEU A 16 -5.93 -7.08 2.95
N ARG A 17 -5.92 -6.72 4.23
CA ARG A 17 -5.65 -7.65 5.32
C ARG A 17 -6.77 -8.67 5.40
N VAL A 18 -6.42 -9.92 5.14
CA VAL A 18 -7.33 -11.06 5.29
C VAL A 18 -7.21 -11.59 6.72
N GLU A 19 -8.35 -11.74 7.39
CA GLU A 19 -8.40 -12.38 8.71
C GLU A 19 -7.94 -13.84 8.59
N ASP A 20 -7.13 -14.29 9.56
CA ASP A 20 -6.55 -15.65 9.61
C ASP A 20 -5.53 -16.00 8.50
N ALA A 21 -5.17 -15.05 7.62
CA ALA A 21 -4.12 -15.30 6.64
C ALA A 21 -2.75 -15.44 7.32
N PRO A 22 -1.90 -16.40 6.89
CA PRO A 22 -0.55 -16.54 7.42
C PRO A 22 0.26 -15.27 7.15
N GLU A 23 1.15 -14.94 8.08
CA GLU A 23 2.03 -13.79 7.90
C GLU A 23 2.98 -14.01 6.73
N CYS A 24 2.77 -13.29 5.64
CA CYS A 24 3.67 -13.27 4.50
C CYS A 24 4.52 -11.98 4.54
N TRP A 25 5.83 -12.17 4.61
CA TRP A 25 6.84 -11.10 4.56
C TRP A 25 7.62 -11.10 3.23
N GLU A 26 7.30 -12.03 2.33
CA GLU A 26 7.92 -12.13 1.03
C GLU A 26 7.40 -11.03 0.10
N GLU A 27 8.32 -10.41 -0.64
CA GLU A 27 8.02 -9.37 -1.63
C GLU A 27 7.88 -9.99 -3.02
N TYR A 28 6.80 -9.65 -3.74
CA TYR A 28 6.58 -10.18 -5.08
C TYR A 28 7.26 -9.31 -6.14
N HIS A 29 8.40 -9.75 -6.65
CA HIS A 29 9.17 -9.03 -7.67
C HIS A 29 9.66 -9.95 -8.81
N PRO A 30 8.75 -10.56 -9.61
CA PRO A 30 9.11 -11.48 -10.70
C PRO A 30 9.96 -10.84 -11.80
N LYS A 31 9.92 -9.51 -11.94
CA LYS A 31 10.69 -8.73 -12.91
C LYS A 31 11.97 -8.11 -12.32
N GLY A 32 12.35 -8.47 -11.09
CA GLY A 32 13.50 -7.88 -10.40
C GLY A 32 13.29 -6.41 -9.99
N THR A 33 12.04 -5.98 -9.87
CA THR A 33 11.68 -4.68 -9.29
C THR A 33 11.99 -4.67 -7.78
N ASN A 34 11.92 -3.49 -7.16
CA ASN A 34 11.91 -3.35 -5.70
C ASN A 34 10.67 -2.58 -5.26
N ILE A 35 10.42 -2.49 -3.95
CA ILE A 35 9.24 -1.80 -3.39
C ILE A 35 9.12 -0.33 -3.79
N TRP A 36 10.24 0.31 -4.12
CA TRP A 36 10.31 1.72 -4.54
C TRP A 36 10.11 1.90 -6.04
N SER A 37 10.08 0.80 -6.80
CA SER A 37 9.92 0.85 -8.25
C SER A 37 8.49 1.22 -8.58
N LYS A 38 8.33 2.23 -9.45
CA LYS A 38 7.00 2.66 -9.94
C LYS A 38 6.25 1.52 -10.60
N ASP A 39 6.98 0.62 -11.25
CA ASP A 39 6.48 -0.54 -11.98
C ASP A 39 6.42 -1.82 -11.13
N ALA A 40 6.68 -1.75 -9.82
CA ALA A 40 6.59 -2.92 -8.95
C ALA A 40 5.15 -3.45 -8.96
N PRO A 41 4.93 -4.76 -9.10
CA PRO A 41 3.58 -5.30 -9.07
C PRO A 41 2.94 -5.12 -7.69
N ILE A 42 1.62 -5.02 -7.70
CA ILE A 42 0.74 -4.91 -6.54
C ILE A 42 0.04 -6.26 -6.39
N SER A 43 0.41 -7.03 -5.37
CA SER A 43 -0.20 -8.34 -5.12
C SER A 43 -0.65 -8.45 -3.67
N SER A 44 -1.95 -8.66 -3.44
CA SER A 44 -2.54 -8.76 -2.10
C SER A 44 -2.06 -9.98 -1.29
N ALA A 45 -1.38 -10.95 -1.90
CA ALA A 45 -0.83 -12.10 -1.22
C ALA A 45 0.57 -11.84 -0.61
N PHE A 46 1.25 -10.75 -1.01
CA PHE A 46 2.66 -10.51 -0.68
C PHE A 46 2.87 -9.18 0.06
N HIS A 47 4.00 -9.10 0.76
CA HIS A 47 4.40 -7.87 1.46
C HIS A 47 4.73 -6.75 0.44
N PRO A 48 4.37 -5.49 0.73
CA PRO A 48 3.60 -4.98 1.88
C PRO A 48 2.08 -4.92 1.66
N TYR A 49 1.60 -5.30 0.47
CA TYR A 49 0.20 -5.09 0.07
C TYR A 49 -0.79 -5.97 0.83
N ASN A 50 -0.38 -7.16 1.24
CA ASN A 50 -1.18 -8.06 2.09
C ASN A 50 -1.59 -7.47 3.45
N LYS A 51 -0.92 -6.40 3.90
CA LYS A 51 -1.21 -5.70 5.15
C LYS A 51 -1.63 -4.24 4.90
N SER A 52 -1.91 -3.88 3.64
CA SER A 52 -2.28 -2.52 3.26
C SER A 52 -3.78 -2.26 3.38
N ASP A 53 -4.11 -1.04 3.76
CA ASP A 53 -5.46 -0.50 3.73
C ASP A 53 -5.71 0.23 2.40
N VAL A 54 -6.94 0.16 1.91
CA VAL A 54 -7.37 0.82 0.68
C VAL A 54 -8.03 2.15 1.02
N TYR A 55 -7.47 3.22 0.49
CA TYR A 55 -7.99 4.58 0.64
C TYR A 55 -8.52 5.10 -0.69
N GLU A 56 -9.57 5.91 -0.64
CA GLU A 56 -10.10 6.64 -1.78
C GLU A 56 -10.08 8.14 -1.53
N CYS A 57 -9.67 8.91 -2.54
CA CYS A 57 -9.75 10.36 -2.49
C CYS A 57 -11.20 10.82 -2.69
N LYS A 58 -11.73 11.55 -1.70
CA LYS A 58 -13.10 12.11 -1.71
C LYS A 58 -13.35 13.11 -2.86
N HIS A 59 -12.30 13.67 -3.45
CA HIS A 59 -12.41 14.68 -4.51
C HIS A 59 -12.33 14.12 -5.93
N CYS A 60 -11.44 13.15 -6.18
CA CYS A 60 -11.20 12.62 -7.52
C CYS A 60 -11.53 11.13 -7.67
N GLY A 61 -11.81 10.40 -6.59
CA GLY A 61 -12.07 8.96 -6.62
C GLY A 61 -10.82 8.10 -6.89
N CYS A 62 -9.62 8.69 -6.94
CA CYS A 62 -8.37 7.95 -7.04
C CYS A 62 -8.20 7.05 -5.81
N LYS A 63 -7.76 5.82 -6.04
CA LYS A 63 -7.56 4.81 -5.00
C LYS A 63 -6.08 4.68 -4.68
N TYR A 64 -5.78 4.44 -3.42
CA TYR A 64 -4.44 4.34 -2.89
C TYR A 64 -4.35 3.16 -1.94
N LEU A 65 -3.19 2.52 -1.89
CA LEU A 65 -2.83 1.54 -0.87
C LEU A 65 -1.94 2.23 0.15
N ARG A 66 -2.30 2.11 1.42
CA ARG A 66 -1.53 2.64 2.54
C ARG A 66 -1.09 1.50 3.43
N TYR A 67 0.18 1.50 3.82
CA TYR A 67 0.70 0.54 4.80
C TYR A 67 1.65 1.25 5.76
N THR A 68 1.71 0.72 6.97
CA THR A 68 2.58 1.22 8.01
C THR A 68 3.68 0.19 8.26
N GLU A 69 4.91 0.60 8.00
CA GLU A 69 6.11 -0.19 8.28
C GLU A 69 6.62 0.20 9.67
N CYS A 70 6.42 -0.69 10.65
CA CYS A 70 6.92 -0.49 12.00
C CYS A 70 8.28 -1.17 12.15
N GLY A 71 9.36 -0.39 12.16
CA GLY A 71 10.68 -0.82 12.60
C GLY A 71 10.85 -0.66 14.11
N GLY A 72 11.93 -1.21 14.68
CA GLY A 72 12.19 -1.16 16.13
C GLY A 72 12.32 0.26 16.72
N TYR A 73 12.58 1.28 15.88
CA TYR A 73 12.75 2.67 16.28
C TYR A 73 12.01 3.68 15.39
N TYR A 74 11.26 3.22 14.38
CA TYR A 74 10.55 4.09 13.45
C TYR A 74 9.21 3.49 13.04
N VAL A 75 8.26 4.37 12.76
CA VAL A 75 6.99 4.04 12.13
C VAL A 75 6.94 4.84 10.85
N ASP A 76 6.99 4.15 9.70
CA ASP A 76 6.98 4.78 8.39
C ASP A 76 5.64 4.49 7.70
N GLU A 77 4.83 5.53 7.52
CA GLU A 77 3.55 5.43 6.84
C GLU A 77 3.75 5.67 5.35
N ARG A 78 3.53 4.63 4.54
CA ARG A 78 3.72 4.67 3.09
C ARG A 78 2.37 4.63 2.39
N ILE A 79 2.28 5.37 1.28
CA ILE A 79 1.11 5.40 0.41
C ILE A 79 1.54 5.23 -1.05
N ARG A 80 0.81 4.42 -1.79
CA ARG A 80 1.03 4.16 -3.22
C ARG A 80 -0.30 4.25 -3.96
N GLU A 81 -0.31 4.87 -5.13
CA GLU A 81 -1.49 4.85 -6.00
C GLU A 81 -1.82 3.41 -6.46
N LEU A 82 -3.10 3.05 -6.39
CA LEU A 82 -3.59 1.77 -6.88
C LEU A 82 -3.73 1.83 -8.40
N ASN A 83 -2.69 1.39 -9.11
CA ASN A 83 -2.71 1.31 -10.57
C ASN A 83 -3.14 -0.09 -11.02
N ILE A 84 -4.26 -0.17 -11.75
CA ILE A 84 -4.83 -1.40 -12.28
C ILE A 84 -3.85 -2.21 -13.15
N ASN A 85 -2.94 -1.53 -13.87
CA ASN A 85 -1.98 -2.19 -14.76
C ASN A 85 -0.84 -2.91 -14.01
N LEU A 86 -0.73 -2.68 -12.70
CA LEU A 86 0.29 -3.30 -11.84
C LEU A 86 -0.28 -4.40 -10.94
N ILE A 87 -1.60 -4.63 -10.97
CA ILE A 87 -2.24 -5.67 -10.15
C ILE A 87 -1.96 -7.05 -10.75
N THR A 88 -1.55 -8.00 -9.90
CA THR A 88 -1.22 -9.38 -10.29
C THR A 88 -1.70 -10.43 -9.30
#